data_AF-A0A2V2XJ57-F1
#
_entry.id   AF-A0A2V2XJ57-F1
#
_cell.length_a   1.000
_cell.length_b   1.000
_cell.length_c   1.000
_cell.angle_alpha   90.00
_cell.angle_beta   90.00
_cell.angle_gamma   90.00
#
_symmetry.space_group_name_H-M   'P 1'
#
loop_
_entity.id
_entity.type
_entity.pdbx_description
1 polymer ?
#
loop_
_entity_poly.entity_id
_entity_poly.type
_entity_poly.pdbx_seq_one_letter_code
_entity_poly.pdbx_strand_id
1 'polypeptide(L)'
;MIAVSFPKVTNYDEWAKQLQAARIIMNCPDEMDVKAMCAWMTRDETKEKQAECWKEVKKHTQLLGPIPRHVFDEEAFNGRCGAVKFALQSINEVTVKEYFSRGGELPWCSEDPSHRLVKVVREIYAGGETLFNAPISACLEERTLGRLPSVAE
;
A
#
# COMPACT_ATOMS: atom_id res chain seq x y z
N MET A 1 -8.45 -17.05 -26.00
CA MET A 1 -8.04 -15.67 -25.67
C MET A 1 -9.00 -15.17 -24.61
N ILE A 2 -8.53 -14.91 -23.38
CA ILE A 2 -9.39 -14.32 -22.33
C ILE A 2 -9.32 -12.81 -22.53
N ALA A 3 -10.38 -12.23 -23.08
CA ALA A 3 -10.51 -10.78 -23.19
C ALA A 3 -10.97 -10.24 -21.84
N VAL A 4 -10.04 -9.62 -21.09
CA VAL A 4 -10.39 -8.90 -19.86
C VAL A 4 -10.80 -7.49 -20.28
N SER A 5 -12.06 -7.15 -20.06
CA SER A 5 -12.56 -5.79 -20.30
C SER A 5 -11.85 -4.78 -19.40
N PHE A 6 -11.66 -3.56 -19.90
CA PHE A 6 -11.09 -2.48 -19.11
C PHE A 6 -11.84 -2.32 -17.77
N PRO A 7 -11.12 -2.14 -16.64
CA PRO A 7 -11.74 -2.06 -15.34
C PRO A 7 -12.57 -0.76 -15.23
N LYS A 8 -13.88 -0.88 -15.41
CA LYS A 8 -14.86 0.15 -15.03
C LYS A 8 -15.52 -0.28 -13.72
N VAL A 9 -15.84 0.69 -12.86
CA VAL A 9 -16.46 0.45 -11.53
C VAL A 9 -17.68 -0.48 -11.65
N THR A 10 -18.55 -0.24 -12.64
CA THR A 10 -19.73 -1.07 -12.92
C THR A 10 -19.41 -2.54 -13.23
N ASN A 11 -18.23 -2.83 -13.79
CA ASN A 11 -17.81 -4.19 -14.10
C ASN A 11 -17.42 -4.94 -12.82
N TYR A 12 -16.90 -4.26 -11.79
CA TYR A 12 -16.57 -4.88 -10.51
C TYR A 12 -17.82 -5.36 -9.78
N ASP A 13 -18.88 -4.57 -9.77
CA ASP A 13 -20.16 -4.93 -9.14
C ASP A 13 -20.82 -6.14 -9.81
N GLU A 14 -20.69 -6.27 -11.14
CA GLU A 14 -21.18 -7.44 -11.87
C GLU A 14 -20.28 -8.67 -11.66
N TRP A 15 -18.96 -8.52 -11.63
CA TRP A 15 -18.03 -9.60 -11.33
C TRP A 15 -18.21 -10.15 -9.90
N ALA A 16 -18.53 -9.28 -8.94
CA ALA A 16 -18.82 -9.69 -7.57
C ALA A 16 -20.11 -10.52 -7.44
N LYS A 17 -21.10 -10.30 -8.33
CA LYS A 17 -22.37 -11.05 -8.37
C LYS A 17 -22.25 -12.43 -9.02
N GLN A 18 -21.18 -12.69 -9.77
CA GLN A 18 -20.90 -14.00 -10.32
C GLN A 18 -20.42 -14.92 -9.18
N LEU A 19 -21.37 -15.57 -8.51
CA LEU A 19 -21.22 -16.49 -7.37
C LEU A 19 -20.23 -17.67 -7.54
N GLN A 20 -19.58 -17.80 -8.70
CA GLN A 20 -18.52 -18.79 -8.98
C GLN A 20 -17.15 -18.17 -9.28
N ALA A 21 -17.02 -16.84 -9.23
CA ALA A 21 -15.73 -16.20 -9.43
C ALA A 21 -14.79 -16.56 -8.28
N ALA A 22 -13.71 -17.29 -8.60
CA ALA A 22 -12.64 -17.52 -7.65
C ALA A 22 -12.08 -16.16 -7.20
N ARG A 23 -11.96 -15.95 -5.89
CA ARG A 23 -11.39 -14.71 -5.34
C ARG A 23 -9.94 -14.59 -5.80
N ILE A 24 -9.64 -13.61 -6.65
CA ILE A 24 -8.27 -13.31 -7.06
C ILE A 24 -7.66 -12.40 -6.00
N ILE A 25 -6.64 -12.92 -5.32
CA ILE A 25 -5.86 -12.16 -4.33
C ILE A 25 -4.49 -11.90 -4.94
N MET A 26 -4.20 -10.63 -5.18
CA MET A 26 -2.89 -10.18 -5.64
C MET A 26 -2.13 -9.63 -4.44
N ASN A 27 -0.99 -10.26 -4.11
CA ASN A 27 -0.10 -9.72 -3.09
C ASN A 27 0.51 -8.39 -3.58
N CYS A 28 0.74 -7.48 -2.65
CA CYS A 28 1.61 -6.33 -2.93
C CYS A 28 3.03 -6.83 -3.18
N PRO A 29 3.77 -6.22 -4.12
CA PRO A 29 5.20 -6.48 -4.26
C PRO A 29 5.93 -6.24 -2.94
N ASP A 30 7.05 -6.92 -2.73
CA ASP A 30 8.00 -6.60 -1.66
C ASP A 30 9.21 -5.79 -2.16
N GLU A 31 10.18 -5.51 -1.27
CA GLU A 31 11.38 -4.77 -1.63
C GLU A 31 12.19 -5.46 -2.74
N MET A 32 12.25 -6.80 -2.71
CA MET A 32 13.01 -7.58 -3.68
C MET A 32 12.31 -7.63 -5.04
N ASP A 33 10.97 -7.72 -5.05
CA ASP A 33 10.18 -7.60 -6.28
C ASP A 33 10.41 -6.25 -6.95
N VAL A 34 10.33 -5.16 -6.18
CA VAL A 34 10.56 -3.80 -6.69
C VAL A 34 12.01 -3.61 -7.15
N LYS A 35 12.98 -4.21 -6.46
CA LYS A 35 14.38 -4.22 -6.89
C LYS A 35 14.56 -4.95 -8.22
N ALA A 36 13.91 -6.10 -8.40
CA ALA A 36 13.92 -6.85 -9.64
C ALA A 36 13.26 -6.06 -10.79
N MET A 37 12.16 -5.36 -10.51
CA MET A 37 11.52 -4.45 -11.48
C MET A 37 12.48 -3.32 -11.91
N CYS A 38 13.17 -2.67 -10.98
CA CYS A 38 14.16 -1.64 -11.32
C CYS A 38 15.29 -2.21 -12.21
N ALA A 39 15.85 -3.38 -11.85
CA ALA A 39 16.87 -4.05 -12.66
C ALA A 39 16.36 -4.40 -14.07
N TRP A 40 15.09 -4.83 -14.20
CA TRP A 40 14.48 -5.14 -15.48
C TRP A 40 14.20 -3.90 -16.35
N MET A 41 13.73 -2.81 -15.73
CA MET A 41 13.47 -1.54 -16.41
C MET A 41 14.75 -0.89 -16.95
N THR A 42 15.87 -1.11 -16.26
CA THR A 42 17.18 -0.56 -16.61
C THR A 42 18.15 -1.62 -17.16
N ARG A 43 17.62 -2.73 -17.69
CA ARG A 43 18.42 -3.90 -18.10
C ARG A 43 19.45 -3.60 -19.20
N ASP A 44 19.13 -2.66 -20.08
CA ASP A 44 19.96 -2.26 -21.22
C ASP A 44 20.86 -1.04 -20.87
N GLU A 45 20.79 -0.56 -19.63
CA GLU A 45 21.53 0.60 -19.14
C GLU A 45 22.83 0.20 -18.40
N THR A 46 23.69 1.19 -18.12
CA THR A 46 24.94 0.96 -17.39
C THR A 46 24.69 0.60 -15.92
N LYS A 47 25.67 -0.05 -15.28
CA LYS A 47 25.58 -0.44 -13.86
C LYS A 47 25.33 0.77 -12.94
N GLU A 48 25.87 1.93 -13.30
CA GLU A 48 25.70 3.19 -12.57
C GLU A 48 24.24 3.64 -12.60
N LYS A 49 23.60 3.62 -13.78
CA LYS A 49 22.18 3.96 -13.92
C LYS A 49 21.26 2.96 -13.21
N GLN A 50 21.59 1.67 -13.23
CA GLN A 50 20.85 0.66 -12.47
C GLN A 50 20.93 0.94 -10.95
N ALA A 51 22.11 1.32 -10.47
CA ALA A 51 22.31 1.67 -9.07
C ALA A 51 21.57 2.97 -8.68
N GLU A 52 21.55 3.97 -9.57
CA GLU A 52 20.79 5.20 -9.39
C GLU A 52 19.28 4.95 -9.33
N CYS A 53 18.74 4.18 -10.28
CA CYS A 53 17.34 3.73 -10.24
C CYS A 53 17.02 3.06 -8.90
N TRP A 54 17.85 2.10 -8.47
CA TRP A 54 17.60 1.39 -7.22
C TRP A 54 17.66 2.32 -6.00
N LYS A 55 18.58 3.28 -5.99
CA LYS A 55 18.70 4.24 -4.90
C LYS A 55 17.43 5.08 -4.71
N GLU A 56 16.87 5.62 -5.79
CA GLU A 56 15.63 6.40 -5.73
C GLU A 56 14.41 5.52 -5.39
N VAL A 57 14.27 4.39 -6.06
CA VAL A 57 13.21 3.39 -5.82
C VAL A 57 13.20 2.92 -4.37
N LYS A 58 14.37 2.64 -3.79
CA LYS A 58 14.52 2.23 -2.39
C LYS A 58 14.07 3.32 -1.43
N LYS A 59 14.45 4.58 -1.68
CA LYS A 59 14.01 5.74 -0.89
C LYS A 59 12.48 5.89 -0.92
N HIS A 60 11.86 5.76 -2.09
CA HIS A 60 10.41 5.82 -2.22
C HIS A 60 9.73 4.67 -1.48
N THR A 61 10.27 3.46 -1.59
CA THR A 61 9.77 2.25 -0.92
C THR A 61 9.85 2.35 0.60
N GLN A 62 10.94 2.92 1.14
CA GLN A 62 11.08 3.16 2.57
C GLN A 62 10.00 4.11 3.12
N LEU A 63 9.58 5.10 2.32
CA LEU A 63 8.59 6.07 2.74
C LEU A 63 7.15 5.59 2.52
N LEU A 64 6.83 5.09 1.33
CA LEU A 64 5.46 4.80 0.87
C LEU A 64 5.18 3.32 0.62
N GLY A 65 6.09 2.44 1.04
CA GLY A 65 6.01 1.02 0.76
C GLY A 65 6.26 0.68 -0.72
N PRO A 66 6.32 -0.62 -1.05
CA PRO A 66 6.65 -1.14 -2.38
C PRO A 66 5.45 -1.04 -3.36
N ILE A 67 4.80 0.13 -3.46
CA ILE A 67 3.66 0.35 -4.37
C ILE A 67 4.19 0.87 -5.71
N PRO A 68 4.19 0.07 -6.80
CA PRO A 68 4.91 0.42 -8.03
C PRO A 68 4.53 1.80 -8.59
N ARG A 69 3.24 2.14 -8.55
CA ARG A 69 2.71 3.45 -8.99
C ARG A 69 3.41 4.64 -8.32
N HIS A 70 3.74 4.54 -7.04
CA HIS A 70 4.33 5.63 -6.26
C HIS A 70 5.85 5.49 -6.13
N VAL A 71 6.41 4.36 -6.55
CA VAL A 71 7.85 4.12 -6.40
C VAL A 71 8.60 4.46 -7.69
N PHE A 72 8.01 4.24 -8.86
CA PHE A 72 8.66 4.44 -10.16
C PHE A 72 8.28 5.75 -10.86
N ASP A 73 7.34 6.52 -10.31
CA ASP A 73 6.86 7.78 -10.89
C ASP A 73 7.01 8.90 -9.87
N GLU A 74 7.82 9.90 -10.20
CA GLU A 74 8.19 10.99 -9.30
C GLU A 74 7.01 11.92 -8.99
N GLU A 75 6.15 12.21 -9.97
CA GLU A 75 4.98 13.05 -9.77
C GLU A 75 3.96 12.35 -8.86
N ALA A 76 3.70 11.06 -9.11
CA ALA A 76 2.83 10.23 -8.30
C ALA A 76 3.40 9.98 -6.90
N PHE A 77 4.72 9.88 -6.75
CA PHE A 77 5.40 9.84 -5.46
C PHE A 77 5.15 11.13 -4.67
N ASN A 78 5.42 12.29 -5.30
CA ASN A 78 5.27 13.60 -4.67
C ASN A 78 3.81 13.89 -4.29
N GLY A 79 2.87 13.58 -5.19
CA GLY A 79 1.43 13.69 -4.91
C GLY A 79 1.01 12.80 -3.75
N ARG A 80 1.52 11.57 -3.67
CA ARG A 80 1.23 10.65 -2.55
C ARG A 80 1.87 11.13 -1.25
N CYS A 81 3.08 11.69 -1.27
CA CYS A 81 3.71 12.31 -0.11
C CYS A 81 2.87 13.47 0.44
N GLY A 82 2.33 14.33 -0.45
CA GLY A 82 1.41 15.40 -0.06
C GLY A 82 0.13 14.87 0.60
N ALA A 83 -0.48 13.85 0.01
CA ALA A 83 -1.67 13.20 0.56
C ALA A 83 -1.42 12.54 1.92
N VAL A 84 -0.27 11.88 2.08
CA VAL A 84 0.17 11.29 3.35
C VAL A 84 0.40 12.36 4.40
N LYS A 85 1.06 13.47 4.05
CA LYS A 85 1.27 14.59 4.97
C LYS A 85 -0.06 15.19 5.43
N PHE A 86 -1.01 15.38 4.52
CA PHE A 86 -2.35 15.84 4.85
C PHE A 86 -3.07 14.86 5.79
N ALA A 87 -3.09 13.56 5.44
CA ALA A 87 -3.71 12.54 6.28
C ALA A 87 -3.09 12.51 7.68
N LEU A 88 -1.76 12.55 7.77
CA LEU A 88 -1.04 12.64 9.04
C LEU A 88 -1.41 13.87 9.87
N GLN A 89 -1.88 14.96 9.27
CA GLN A 89 -2.37 16.15 9.98
C GLN A 89 -3.85 16.04 10.38
N SER A 90 -4.64 15.28 9.61
CA SER A 90 -6.09 15.16 9.79
C SER A 90 -6.52 14.06 10.77
N ILE A 91 -5.74 12.97 10.91
CA ILE A 91 -6.09 11.88 11.84
C ILE A 91 -6.02 12.35 13.30
N ASN A 92 -6.78 11.70 14.17
CA ASN A 92 -6.71 11.88 15.62
C ASN A 92 -6.45 10.53 16.33
N GLU A 93 -6.35 10.53 17.66
CA GLU A 93 -6.08 9.31 18.44
C GLU A 93 -7.14 8.22 18.22
N VAL A 94 -8.42 8.59 18.10
CA VAL A 94 -9.52 7.64 17.86
C VAL A 94 -9.33 6.96 16.51
N THR A 95 -9.07 7.74 15.46
CA THR A 95 -8.78 7.22 14.11
C THR A 95 -7.58 6.26 14.12
N VAL A 96 -6.50 6.60 14.83
CA VAL A 96 -5.34 5.70 14.91
C VAL A 96 -5.71 4.40 15.62
N LYS A 97 -6.41 4.47 16.74
CA LYS A 97 -6.86 3.27 17.47
C LYS A 97 -7.78 2.39 16.63
N GLU A 98 -8.64 2.97 15.79
CA GLU A 98 -9.55 2.20 14.92
C GLU A 98 -8.83 1.55 13.73
N TYR A 99 -7.94 2.29 13.06
CA TYR A 99 -7.37 1.86 11.77
C TYR A 99 -5.95 1.30 11.85
N PHE A 100 -5.22 1.48 12.94
CA PHE A 100 -3.86 0.94 13.11
C PHE A 100 -3.81 -0.24 14.09
N SER A 101 -4.88 -0.49 14.85
CA SER A 101 -4.94 -1.64 15.75
C SER A 101 -5.24 -2.94 15.00
N ARG A 102 -4.52 -4.01 15.38
CA ARG A 102 -4.74 -5.35 14.84
C ARG A 102 -6.14 -5.84 15.24
N GLY A 103 -6.98 -6.13 14.25
CA GLY A 103 -8.31 -6.71 14.48
C GLY A 103 -9.49 -5.73 14.47
N GLY A 104 -9.34 -4.51 13.92
CA GLY A 104 -10.48 -3.64 13.67
C GLY A 104 -11.52 -4.31 12.75
N GLU A 105 -12.80 -4.27 13.15
CA GLU A 105 -13.92 -4.93 12.47
C GLU A 105 -14.28 -4.31 11.10
N LEU A 106 -13.68 -3.17 10.75
CA LEU A 106 -13.93 -2.43 9.53
C LEU A 106 -12.69 -2.45 8.62
N PRO A 107 -12.56 -3.46 7.73
CA PRO A 107 -11.56 -3.40 6.69
C PRO A 107 -11.92 -2.25 5.75
N TRP A 108 -11.14 -1.17 5.84
CA TRP A 108 -11.06 -0.11 4.83
C TRP A 108 -12.25 0.86 4.77
N CYS A 109 -12.06 2.10 5.26
CA CYS A 109 -12.97 3.22 5.01
C CYS A 109 -12.32 4.21 4.04
N SER A 110 -12.83 4.32 2.81
CA SER A 110 -12.31 5.26 1.81
C SER A 110 -12.60 6.74 2.14
N GLU A 111 -13.58 6.97 3.02
CA GLU A 111 -14.00 8.31 3.43
C GLU A 111 -13.04 8.92 4.47
N ASP A 112 -12.34 8.08 5.25
CA ASP A 112 -11.38 8.53 6.25
C ASP A 112 -9.97 8.69 5.65
N PRO A 113 -9.23 9.78 5.92
CA PRO A 113 -7.87 9.99 5.41
C PRO A 113 -6.86 8.89 5.79
N SER A 114 -7.10 8.10 6.84
CA SER A 114 -6.22 7.03 7.32
C SER A 114 -5.92 5.97 6.26
N HIS A 115 -6.81 5.73 5.28
CA HIS A 115 -6.54 4.82 4.16
C HIS A 115 -5.30 5.23 3.34
N ARG A 116 -4.84 6.48 3.48
CA ARG A 116 -3.59 6.95 2.86
C ARG A 116 -2.34 6.47 3.58
N LEU A 117 -2.46 6.03 4.84
CA LEU A 117 -1.37 5.68 5.75
C LEU A 117 -1.26 4.17 6.01
N VAL A 118 -2.36 3.43 5.81
CA VAL A 118 -2.42 1.98 6.06
C VAL A 118 -2.57 1.17 4.78
N LYS A 119 -2.15 -0.08 4.84
CA LYS A 119 -2.36 -1.15 3.87
C LYS A 119 -3.16 -2.28 4.53
N VAL A 120 -3.90 -3.04 3.73
CA VAL A 120 -4.56 -4.24 4.22
C VAL A 120 -3.56 -5.40 4.21
N VAL A 121 -3.46 -6.08 5.34
CA VAL A 121 -2.65 -7.28 5.54
C VAL A 121 -3.60 -8.46 5.73
N ARG A 122 -3.29 -9.54 5.03
CA ARG A 122 -3.98 -10.82 5.15
C ARG A 122 -3.10 -11.80 5.90
N GLU A 123 -3.63 -12.36 6.96
CA GLU A 123 -2.98 -13.42 7.73
C GLU A 123 -3.76 -14.72 7.56
N ILE A 124 -3.05 -15.80 7.25
CA ILE A 124 -3.61 -17.13 6.98
C ILE A 124 -3.16 -18.06 8.11
N TYR A 125 -4.11 -18.81 8.67
CA TYR A 125 -3.84 -19.78 9.72
C TYR A 125 -4.59 -21.09 9.46
N ALA A 126 -4.30 -22.11 10.24
CA ALA A 126 -4.93 -23.43 10.15
C ALA A 126 -6.42 -23.34 10.54
N GLY A 127 -7.27 -22.92 9.61
CA GLY A 127 -8.72 -22.81 9.81
C GLY A 127 -9.36 -21.53 9.30
N GLY A 128 -8.59 -20.58 8.74
CA GLY A 128 -9.19 -19.36 8.20
C GLY A 128 -8.18 -18.32 7.74
N GLU A 129 -8.74 -17.14 7.47
CA GLU A 129 -8.00 -15.93 7.18
C GLU A 129 -8.56 -14.78 8.01
N THR A 130 -7.69 -13.85 8.37
CA THR A 130 -8.09 -12.56 8.93
C THR A 130 -7.47 -11.43 8.12
N LEU A 131 -8.18 -10.31 8.06
CA LEU A 131 -7.74 -9.09 7.41
C LEU A 131 -7.59 -8.01 8.48
N PHE A 132 -6.48 -7.29 8.48
CA PHE A 132 -6.29 -6.15 9.35
C PHE A 132 -5.51 -5.06 8.61
N ASN A 133 -5.62 -3.83 9.12
CA ASN A 133 -4.83 -2.73 8.61
C ASN A 133 -3.46 -2.70 9.28
N ALA A 134 -2.42 -2.40 8.52
CA ALA A 134 -1.08 -2.15 9.02
C ALA A 134 -0.54 -0.87 8.38
N PRO A 135 0.42 -0.18 9.00
CA PRO A 135 1.13 0.91 8.34
C PRO A 135 1.68 0.49 6.97
N ILE A 136 1.63 1.40 6.00
CA ILE A 136 2.20 1.17 4.67
C ILE A 136 3.70 0.88 4.74
N SER A 137 4.42 1.61 5.62
CA SER A 137 5.85 1.48 5.86
C SER A 137 6.17 1.76 7.34
N ALA A 138 7.30 1.25 7.82
CA ALA A 138 7.80 1.54 9.16
C ALA A 138 8.05 3.04 9.37
N CYS A 139 8.45 3.77 8.33
CA CYS A 139 8.63 5.23 8.41
C CYS A 139 7.30 5.95 8.71
N LEU A 140 6.18 5.48 8.13
CA LEU A 140 4.87 6.08 8.39
C LEU A 140 4.31 5.67 9.75
N GLU A 141 4.59 4.45 10.20
CA GLU A 141 4.29 4.02 11.56
C GLU A 141 4.97 4.94 12.59
N GLU A 142 6.29 5.12 12.46
CA GLU A 142 7.07 5.99 13.35
C GLU A 142 6.55 7.44 13.35
N ARG A 143 6.24 8.00 12.17
CA ARG A 143 5.66 9.35 12.06
C ARG A 143 4.28 9.47 12.69
N THR A 144 3.47 8.41 12.60
CA THR A 144 2.12 8.39 13.18
C THR A 144 2.22 8.35 14.70
N LEU A 145 3.02 7.43 15.24
CA LEU A 145 3.24 7.28 16.69
C LEU A 145 3.95 8.51 17.30
N GLY A 146 4.91 9.11 16.59
CA GLY A 146 5.59 10.32 17.04
C GLY A 146 4.65 11.53 17.15
N ARG A 147 3.57 11.57 16.36
CA ARG A 147 2.54 12.62 16.47
C ARG A 147 1.52 12.32 17.57
N LEU A 148 1.20 11.05 17.80
CA LEU A 148 0.16 10.59 18.72
C LEU A 148 0.75 9.53 19.68
N PRO A 149 1.64 9.92 20.60
CA PRO A 149 2.38 8.99 21.45
C PRO A 149 1.48 8.23 22.44
N SER A 150 0.33 8.80 22.80
CA SER A 150 -0.74 8.19 23.62
C SER A 150 -1.40 6.95 22.99
N VAL A 151 -1.08 6.64 21.73
CA VAL A 151 -1.58 5.45 21.02
C VAL A 151 -0.60 4.28 21.09
N ALA A 152 0.61 4.48 21.64
CA ALA A 152 1.62 3.43 21.79
C ALA A 152 1.48 2.62 23.11
N GLU A 153 0.58 3.04 24.02
CA GLU A 153 0.22 2.35 25.28
C GLU A 153 -0.93 1.36 25.08
#